data_AF-A0A7Z2VNE9-F1
#
_entry.id   AF-A0A7Z2VNE9-F1
#
_cell.length_a   1.000
_cell.length_b   1.000
_cell.length_c   1.000
_cell.angle_alpha   90.00
_cell.angle_beta   90.00
_cell.angle_gamma   90.00
#
_symmetry.space_group_name_H-M   'P 1'
#
loop_
_entity.id
_entity.type
_entity.pdbx_description
1 polymer ?
#
loop_
_entity_poly.entity_id
_entity_poly.type
_entity_poly.pdbx_seq_one_letter_code
_entity_poly.pdbx_strand_id
1 'polypeptide(L)' 'MNVNASQSLVSFADANKISTWAVDAMKWSVSNGLLSGKGKGTLDPAGVVSRAEVAAIINRFVTTFNT' A
#
# COMPACT_ATOMS: atom_id res chain seq x y z
N MET A 1 -2.24 -14.23 -8.60
CA MET A 1 -2.42 -12.80 -8.29
C MET A 1 -1.84 -11.99 -9.44
N ASN A 2 -2.64 -11.19 -10.11
CA ASN A 2 -2.16 -10.32 -11.19
C ASN A 2 -1.48 -9.09 -10.57
N VAL A 3 -0.14 -9.06 -10.56
CA VAL A 3 0.67 -7.95 -10.00
C VAL A 3 0.92 -6.81 -11.00
N ASN A 4 0.30 -6.85 -12.19
CA ASN A 4 0.44 -5.82 -13.24
C ASN A 4 -0.31 -4.51 -12.95
N ALA A 5 -0.55 -4.19 -11.68
CA ALA A 5 -1.20 -2.95 -11.31
C ALA A 5 -0.16 -1.81 -11.40
N SER A 6 -0.27 -1.00 -12.46
CA SER A 6 0.74 -0.04 -12.91
C SER A 6 0.79 1.26 -12.09
N GLN A 7 0.32 1.28 -10.84
CA GLN A 7 0.39 2.49 -10.04
C GLN A 7 1.83 2.71 -9.56
N SER A 8 2.42 3.78 -10.07
CA SER A 8 3.80 4.11 -9.79
C SER A 8 3.93 4.63 -8.36
N LEU A 9 4.75 3.95 -7.55
CA LEU A 9 5.07 4.39 -6.19
C LEU A 9 5.90 5.69 -6.18
N VAL A 10 6.41 6.14 -7.34
CA VAL A 10 7.23 7.36 -7.48
C VAL A 10 6.51 8.64 -7.05
N SER A 11 5.18 8.60 -6.97
CA SER A 11 4.38 9.72 -6.45
C SER A 11 4.53 9.90 -4.94
N PHE A 12 5.10 8.92 -4.22
CA PHE A 12 5.40 9.02 -2.80
C PHE A 12 6.83 9.49 -2.56
N ALA A 13 7.00 10.46 -1.67
CA ALA A 13 8.28 11.09 -1.37
C ALA A 13 9.32 10.12 -0.75
N ASP A 14 8.85 9.02 -0.17
CA ASP A 14 9.65 8.00 0.50
C ASP A 14 9.63 6.66 -0.21
N ALA A 15 9.28 6.64 -1.51
CA ALA A 15 9.31 5.44 -2.33
C ALA A 15 10.70 4.76 -2.35
N ASN A 16 11.77 5.53 -2.18
CA ASN A 16 13.15 5.03 -2.09
C ASN A 16 13.46 4.28 -0.79
N LYS A 17 12.61 4.38 0.25
CA LYS A 17 12.75 3.63 1.51
C LYS A 17 12.06 2.27 1.46
N ILE A 18 11.37 1.96 0.37
CA ILE A 18 10.71 0.67 0.19
C ILE A 18 11.77 -0.38 -0.10
N SER A 19 11.77 -1.45 0.70
CA SER A 19 12.67 -2.57 0.46
C SER A 19 12.35 -3.24 -0.88
N THR A 20 13.37 -3.69 -1.61
CA THR A 20 13.21 -4.27 -2.96
C THR A 20 12.17 -5.39 -3.03
N TRP A 21 12.11 -6.25 -2.01
CA TRP A 21 11.13 -7.33 -1.92
C TRP A 21 9.68 -6.85 -1.75
N ALA A 22 9.48 -5.66 -1.17
CA ALA A 22 8.16 -5.11 -0.85
C ALA A 22 7.59 -4.27 -1.99
N VAL A 23 8.40 -3.91 -3.00
CA VAL A 23 8.02 -2.99 -4.07
C VAL A 23 6.76 -3.44 -4.79
N ASP A 24 6.70 -4.71 -5.20
CA ASP A 24 5.58 -5.22 -5.99
C ASP A 24 4.30 -5.35 -5.14
N ALA A 25 4.44 -5.77 -3.88
CA ALA A 25 3.32 -5.83 -2.95
C ALA A 25 2.75 -4.42 -2.63
N MET A 26 3.62 -3.42 -2.48
CA MET A 26 3.22 -2.04 -2.24
C MET A 26 2.55 -1.43 -3.48
N LYS A 27 3.11 -1.64 -4.68
CA LYS A 27 2.48 -1.21 -5.95
C LYS A 27 1.09 -1.78 -6.09
N TRP A 28 0.94 -3.08 -5.88
CA TRP A 28 -0.35 -3.76 -5.96
C TRP A 28 -1.33 -3.21 -4.92
N SER A 29 -0.90 -3.04 -3.68
CA SER A 29 -1.76 -2.55 -2.59
C SER A 29 -2.25 -1.12 -2.82
N VAL A 30 -1.39 -0.23 -3.30
CA VAL A 30 -1.77 1.14 -3.66
C VAL A 30 -2.72 1.15 -4.85
N SER A 31 -2.41 0.36 -5.88
CA SER A 31 -3.23 0.30 -7.10
C SER A 31 -4.66 -0.20 -6.84
N ASN A 32 -4.82 -1.11 -5.87
CA ASN A 32 -6.13 -1.63 -5.47
C ASN A 32 -6.82 -0.77 -4.39
N GLY A 33 -6.25 0.40 -4.04
CA GLY A 33 -6.82 1.29 -3.03
C GLY A 33 -6.78 0.74 -1.60
N LEU A 34 -6.01 -0.33 -1.35
CA LEU A 34 -5.86 -0.91 -0.01
C LEU A 34 -4.99 0.00 0.88
N LEU A 35 -3.96 0.58 0.27
CA LEU A 35 -3.05 1.54 0.89
C LEU A 35 -3.14 2.90 0.20
N SER A 36 -3.24 3.95 0.99
CA SER A 36 -3.26 5.36 0.53
C SER A 36 -2.13 6.20 1.14
N GLY A 37 -1.28 5.59 1.98
CA GLY A 37 -0.23 6.28 2.73
C GLY A 37 -0.77 7.06 3.95
N LYS A 38 0.15 7.72 4.66
CA LYS A 38 -0.14 8.51 5.87
C LYS A 38 -0.48 9.98 5.57
N GLY A 39 -0.75 10.30 4.30
CA GLY A 39 -0.97 11.67 3.81
C GLY A 39 0.33 12.38 3.41
N LYS A 40 0.18 13.57 2.81
CA LYS A 40 1.29 14.39 2.27
C LYS A 40 2.21 13.68 1.26
N GLY A 41 1.72 12.62 0.61
CA GLY A 41 2.52 11.83 -0.33
C GLY A 41 3.56 10.93 0.35
N THR A 42 3.30 10.44 1.56
CA THR A 42 4.22 9.56 2.31
C THR A 42 3.58 8.20 2.59
N LEU A 43 4.30 7.10 2.33
CA LEU A 43 3.84 5.73 2.63
C LEU A 43 4.30 5.24 4.01
N ASP A 44 5.46 5.71 4.47
CA ASP A 44 6.16 5.28 5.67
C ASP A 44 6.42 3.75 5.71
N PRO A 45 7.16 3.19 4.73
CA PRO A 45 7.28 1.74 4.54
C PRO A 45 8.03 1.01 5.65
N ALA A 46 8.86 1.71 6.41
CA ALA A 46 9.58 1.18 7.58
C ALA A 46 8.93 1.61 8.91
N GLY A 47 7.82 2.34 8.85
CA GLY A 47 7.10 2.83 10.01
C GLY A 47 6.36 1.72 10.73
N VAL A 48 6.12 1.95 12.03
CA VAL A 48 5.24 1.08 12.80
C VAL A 48 3.80 1.31 12.34
N VAL A 49 3.09 0.21 12.11
CA VAL A 49 1.66 0.20 11.81
C VAL A 49 0.87 -0.12 13.08
N SER A 50 -0.18 0.64 13.35
CA SER A 50 -1.10 0.37 14.45
C SER A 50 -2.08 -0.75 14.12
N ARG A 51 -2.62 -1.40 15.15
CA ARG A 51 -3.66 -2.44 14.96
C ARG A 51 -4.90 -1.91 14.22
N ALA A 52 -5.24 -0.64 14.43
CA ALA A 52 -6.36 0.01 13.76
C ALA A 52 -6.10 0.18 12.25
N GLU A 53 -4.87 0.58 11.87
CA GLU A 53 -4.48 0.68 10.46
C GLU A 53 -4.48 -0.70 9.79
N VAL A 54 -3.98 -1.74 10.46
CA VAL A 54 -4.03 -3.12 9.95
C VAL A 54 -5.48 -3.57 9.74
N ALA A 55 -6.37 -3.33 10.72
CA ALA A 55 -7.78 -3.69 10.60
C ALA A 55 -8.46 -2.94 9.44
N ALA A 56 -8.13 -1.67 9.23
CA ALA A 56 -8.65 -0.90 8.10
C ALA A 56 -8.19 -1.47 6.75
N ILE A 57 -6.94 -1.90 6.62
CA ILE A 57 -6.41 -2.56 5.41
C ILE A 57 -7.15 -3.87 5.14
N ILE A 58 -7.33 -4.70 6.17
CA ILE A 58 -8.04 -5.98 6.05
C ILE A 58 -9.50 -5.73 5.64
N ASN A 59 -10.16 -4.75 6.26
CA ASN A 59 -11.54 -4.41 5.93
C ASN A 59 -11.67 -3.97 4.46
N ARG A 60 -10.77 -3.11 3.96
CA ARG A 60 -10.74 -2.72 2.55
C ARG A 60 -10.50 -3.93 1.64
N PHE A 61 -9.58 -4.81 1.99
CA PHE A 61 -9.32 -6.02 1.23
C PHE A 61 -10.58 -6.89 1.10
N VAL A 62 -11.25 -7.18 2.22
CA VAL A 62 -12.48 -7.99 2.20
C VAL A 62 -13.58 -7.30 1.40
N THR A 63 -13.79 -5.99 1.58
CA THR A 63 -14.83 -5.26 0.83
C THR A 63 -14.53 -5.17 -0.67
N THR A 64 -13.28 -4.94 -1.08
CA THR A 64 -12.91 -4.78 -2.49
C THR A 64 -13.00 -6.10 -3.27
N PHE A 65 -12.73 -7.24 -2.64
CA PHE A 65 -12.64 -8.54 -3.33
C PHE A 65 -13.81 -9.50 -3.05
N ASN A 66 -14.79 -9.12 -2.21
CA ASN A 66 -15.96 -9.95 -1.86
C ASN A 66 -17.28 -9.38 -2.39
N THR A 67 -17.24 -8.73 -3.56
CA THR A 67 -18.40 -8.26 -4.34
C THR A 67 -18.39 -8.95 -5.69
#